data_AF-R7TNJ0-F1
#
_entry.id   AF-R7TNJ0-F1
#
_cell.length_a   1.000
_cell.length_b   1.000
_cell.length_c   1.000
_cell.angle_alpha   90.00
_cell.angle_beta   90.00
_cell.angle_gamma   90.00
#
_symmetry.space_group_name_H-M   'P 1'
#
loop_
_entity.id
_entity.type
_entity.pdbx_description
1 polymer ?
#
loop_
_entity_poly.entity_id
_entity_poly.type
_entity_poly.pdbx_seq_one_letter_code
_entity_poly.pdbx_strand_id
1 'polypeptide(L)'
;SLNQITTHALSTNPNNPSWLHTNADICFHEARYTSALKYYLLYGHVMTDAFSEPIAKNVYNDGVYQRLIKCCSQIKCHTQVVAVLCQCLEEVDYAHAFKALQETNSNDSMDSMYSFIWDISIMEFLIYHHAKQGETEKKNEVIQLMGQMELNCSNPSEIQQEAARIRKAAFFQTLIALYL
;
A
#
# COMPACT_ATOMS: atom_id res chain seq x y z
N SER A 1 9.22 -10.38 29.49
CA SER A 1 7.93 -10.24 28.76
C SER A 1 8.11 -10.68 27.32
N LEU A 2 7.04 -11.01 26.58
CA LEU A 2 7.11 -11.47 25.18
C LEU A 2 7.92 -10.48 24.30
N ASN A 3 7.70 -9.18 24.47
CA ASN A 3 8.46 -8.11 23.82
C ASN A 3 9.99 -8.19 24.02
N GLN A 4 10.45 -8.54 25.23
CA GLN A 4 11.89 -8.65 25.51
C GLN A 4 12.51 -9.84 24.77
N ILE A 5 11.77 -10.95 24.66
CA ILE A 5 12.22 -12.15 23.96
C ILE A 5 12.27 -11.88 22.45
N THR A 6 11.24 -11.24 21.90
CA THR A 6 11.18 -10.95 20.46
C THR A 6 12.19 -9.88 20.04
N THR A 7 12.45 -8.88 20.88
CA THR A 7 13.49 -7.87 20.62
C THR A 7 14.89 -8.49 20.68
N HIS A 8 15.15 -9.37 21.65
CA HIS A 8 16.41 -10.08 21.72
C HIS A 8 16.60 -11.02 20.52
N ALA A 9 15.56 -11.75 20.12
CA ALA A 9 15.61 -12.60 18.93
C ALA A 9 15.94 -11.81 17.65
N LEU A 10 15.34 -10.63 17.45
CA LEU A 10 15.67 -9.74 16.33
C LEU A 10 17.10 -9.18 16.40
N SER A 11 17.66 -8.99 17.60
CA SER A 11 19.08 -8.59 17.72
C SER A 11 20.06 -9.68 17.27
N THR A 12 19.63 -10.95 17.37
CA THR A 12 20.44 -12.11 16.96
C THR A 12 20.20 -12.57 15.53
N ASN A 13 18.98 -12.37 15.01
CA ASN A 13 18.61 -12.68 13.63
C ASN A 13 17.55 -11.66 13.13
N PRO A 14 17.99 -10.47 12.67
CA PRO A 14 17.10 -9.37 12.34
C PRO A 14 16.20 -9.66 11.13
N ASN A 15 16.59 -10.60 10.28
CA ASN A 15 15.87 -10.94 9.05
C ASN A 15 15.02 -12.20 9.18
N ASN A 16 14.75 -12.68 10.39
CA ASN A 16 13.87 -13.84 10.55
C ASN A 16 12.39 -13.44 10.29
N PRO A 17 11.71 -14.01 9.28
CA PRO A 17 10.37 -13.57 8.91
C PRO A 17 9.32 -13.79 10.00
N SER A 18 9.40 -14.90 10.74
CA SER A 18 8.45 -15.21 11.82
C SER A 18 8.55 -14.21 12.96
N TRP A 19 9.77 -13.80 13.32
CA TRP A 19 9.99 -12.77 14.33
C TRP A 19 9.53 -11.39 13.86
N LEU A 20 9.80 -11.02 12.60
CA LEU A 20 9.34 -9.75 12.04
C LEU A 20 7.81 -9.65 12.05
N HIS A 21 7.11 -10.67 11.55
CA HIS A 21 5.64 -10.69 11.55
C HIS A 21 5.07 -10.64 12.98
N THR A 22 5.64 -11.42 13.91
CA THR A 22 5.20 -11.42 15.31
C THR A 22 5.39 -10.05 15.97
N ASN A 23 6.52 -9.38 15.75
CA ASN A 23 6.75 -8.04 16.29
C ASN A 23 5.83 -7.00 15.65
N ALA A 24 5.50 -7.14 14.37
CA ALA A 24 4.51 -6.29 13.70
C ALA A 24 3.14 -6.41 14.39
N ASP A 25 2.68 -7.64 14.62
CA ASP A 25 1.43 -7.90 15.32
C ASP A 25 1.45 -7.33 16.75
N ILE A 26 2.52 -7.53 17.52
CA ILE A 26 2.60 -6.98 18.89
C ILE A 26 2.55 -5.44 18.86
N CYS A 27 3.34 -4.80 17.99
CA CYS A 27 3.31 -3.34 17.85
C CYS A 27 1.92 -2.83 17.46
N PHE A 28 1.22 -3.55 16.57
CA PHE A 28 -0.12 -3.19 16.14
C PHE A 28 -1.14 -3.23 17.29
N HIS A 29 -1.11 -4.29 18.10
CA HIS A 29 -2.03 -4.43 19.25
C HIS A 29 -1.74 -3.40 20.35
N GLU A 30 -0.49 -2.95 20.47
CA GLU A 30 -0.09 -1.86 21.37
C GLU A 30 -0.30 -0.46 20.78
N ALA A 31 -0.98 -0.34 19.64
CA ALA A 31 -1.22 0.92 18.92
C ALA A 31 0.06 1.68 18.52
N ARG A 32 1.21 0.98 18.43
CA ARG A 32 2.47 1.51 17.90
C ARG A 32 2.49 1.39 16.38
N TYR A 33 1.60 2.12 15.71
CA TYR A 33 1.30 1.96 14.29
C TYR A 33 2.50 2.19 13.36
N THR A 34 3.35 3.18 13.62
CA THR A 34 4.57 3.41 12.82
C THR A 34 5.53 2.24 12.90
N SER A 35 5.73 1.67 14.10
CA SER A 35 6.58 0.49 14.29
C SER A 35 5.97 -0.76 13.66
N ALA A 36 4.65 -0.95 13.80
CA ALA A 36 3.93 -2.05 13.19
C ALA A 36 4.07 -2.03 11.66
N LEU A 37 3.87 -0.85 11.04
CA LEU A 37 4.04 -0.64 9.61
C LEU A 37 5.47 -1.02 9.15
N LYS A 38 6.50 -0.52 9.84
CA LYS A 38 7.90 -0.86 9.54
C LYS A 38 8.16 -2.37 9.59
N TYR A 39 7.66 -3.06 10.61
CA TYR A 39 7.87 -4.50 10.75
C TYR A 39 7.10 -5.31 9.70
N TYR A 40 5.87 -4.93 9.33
CA TYR A 40 5.18 -5.56 8.21
C TYR A 40 5.93 -5.36 6.90
N LEU A 41 6.40 -4.14 6.61
CA LEU A 41 7.18 -3.84 5.41
C LEU A 41 8.50 -4.64 5.36
N LEU A 42 9.24 -4.71 6.47
CA LEU A 42 10.45 -5.56 6.58
C LEU A 42 10.14 -7.04 6.37
N TYR A 43 9.03 -7.52 6.94
CA TYR A 43 8.59 -8.90 6.71
C TYR A 43 8.32 -9.17 5.23
N GLY A 44 7.58 -8.28 4.55
CA GLY A 44 7.34 -8.37 3.12
C GLY A 44 8.65 -8.31 2.32
N HIS A 45 9.55 -7.41 2.67
CA HIS A 45 10.88 -7.26 2.03
C HIS A 45 11.65 -8.58 2.04
N VAL A 46 11.78 -9.21 3.21
CA VAL A 46 12.54 -10.45 3.35
C VAL A 46 11.85 -11.59 2.62
N MET A 47 10.53 -11.68 2.69
CA MET A 47 9.76 -12.78 2.09
C MET A 47 9.68 -12.73 0.56
N THR A 48 9.98 -11.59 -0.06
CA THR A 48 9.80 -11.35 -1.50
C THR A 48 11.07 -10.87 -2.20
N ASP A 49 12.22 -10.99 -1.53
CA ASP A 49 13.51 -10.45 -1.97
C ASP A 49 13.39 -8.99 -2.45
N ALA A 50 13.07 -8.11 -1.50
CA ALA A 50 12.84 -6.68 -1.74
C ALA A 50 11.68 -6.37 -2.71
N PHE A 51 10.62 -7.17 -2.68
CA PHE A 51 9.45 -7.07 -3.57
C PHE A 51 9.80 -7.22 -5.06
N SER A 52 10.94 -7.84 -5.38
CA SER A 52 11.26 -8.25 -6.75
C SER A 52 10.36 -9.41 -7.20
N GLU A 53 10.05 -10.31 -6.27
CA GLU A 53 9.15 -11.44 -6.50
C GLU A 53 7.68 -11.09 -6.19
N PRO A 54 6.71 -11.79 -6.84
CA PRO A 54 5.30 -11.61 -6.53
C PRO A 54 4.98 -11.85 -5.04
N ILE A 55 4.22 -10.95 -4.43
CA ILE A 55 3.78 -11.11 -3.04
C ILE A 55 2.73 -12.23 -2.97
N ALA A 56 3.13 -13.41 -2.51
CA ALA A 56 2.23 -14.55 -2.35
C ALA A 56 1.18 -14.31 -1.24
N LYS A 57 -0.02 -14.91 -1.38
CA LYS A 57 -1.14 -14.74 -0.42
C LYS A 57 -0.81 -15.24 1.00
N ASN A 58 0.14 -16.16 1.15
CA ASN A 58 0.62 -16.62 2.46
C ASN A 58 1.59 -15.64 3.13
N VAL A 59 2.14 -14.68 2.39
CA VAL A 59 2.95 -13.57 2.91
C VAL A 59 2.02 -12.43 3.30
N TYR A 60 1.33 -11.83 2.34
CA TYR A 60 0.32 -10.81 2.60
C TYR A 60 -1.06 -11.31 2.17
N ASN A 61 -1.88 -11.62 3.17
CA ASN A 61 -3.31 -11.81 3.02
C ASN A 61 -4.06 -10.51 3.33
N ASP A 62 -5.39 -10.54 3.15
CA ASP A 62 -6.26 -9.40 3.46
C ASP A 62 -6.14 -8.94 4.91
N GLY A 63 -5.88 -9.84 5.86
CA GLY A 63 -5.63 -9.48 7.25
C GLY A 63 -4.39 -8.60 7.42
N VAL A 64 -3.31 -8.88 6.69
CA VAL A 64 -2.10 -8.03 6.71
C VAL A 64 -2.38 -6.70 6.02
N TYR A 65 -3.04 -6.69 4.85
CA TYR A 65 -3.40 -5.45 4.16
C TYR A 65 -4.31 -4.55 4.99
N GLN A 66 -5.32 -5.11 5.66
CA GLN A 66 -6.19 -4.37 6.58
C GLN A 66 -5.42 -3.74 7.75
N ARG A 67 -4.41 -4.45 8.29
CA ARG A 67 -3.54 -3.90 9.34
C ARG A 67 -2.64 -2.78 8.80
N LEU A 68 -2.09 -2.93 7.59
CA LEU A 68 -1.33 -1.88 6.90
C LEU A 68 -2.20 -0.64 6.68
N ILE A 69 -3.41 -0.81 6.12
CA ILE A 69 -4.40 0.25 5.92
C ILE A 69 -4.65 0.99 7.23
N LYS A 70 -4.96 0.24 8.32
CA LYS A 70 -5.21 0.84 9.62
C LYS A 70 -3.98 1.56 10.17
N CYS A 71 -2.77 1.01 10.02
CA CYS A 71 -1.55 1.70 10.44
C CYS A 71 -1.40 3.04 9.72
N CYS A 72 -1.52 3.06 8.39
CA CYS A 72 -1.41 4.28 7.59
C CYS A 72 -2.49 5.31 7.98
N SER A 73 -3.75 4.89 8.13
CA SER A 73 -4.83 5.77 8.58
C SER A 73 -4.57 6.39 9.96
N GLN A 74 -3.98 5.65 10.90
CA GLN A 74 -3.72 6.12 12.26
C GLN A 74 -2.49 7.03 12.36
N ILE A 75 -1.48 6.80 11.52
CA ILE A 75 -0.29 7.67 11.42
C ILE A 75 -0.69 9.05 10.87
N LYS A 76 -1.88 9.19 10.25
CA LYS A 76 -2.40 10.41 9.61
C LYS A 76 -1.43 10.99 8.57
N CYS A 77 -0.55 10.16 8.05
CA CYS A 77 0.32 10.49 6.93
C CYS A 77 -0.05 9.56 5.77
N HIS A 78 -0.20 10.17 4.60
CA HIS A 78 -0.35 9.52 3.29
C HIS A 78 -1.72 8.88 3.03
N THR A 79 -2.78 9.69 2.91
CA THR A 79 -4.12 9.19 2.59
C THR A 79 -4.17 8.49 1.24
N GLN A 80 -3.25 8.78 0.33
CA GLN A 80 -3.14 8.05 -0.94
C GLN A 80 -2.53 6.65 -0.81
N VAL A 81 -1.65 6.43 0.17
CA VAL A 81 -1.13 5.09 0.50
C VAL A 81 -2.28 4.17 0.91
N VAL A 82 -3.29 4.70 1.61
CA VAL A 82 -4.50 3.94 1.94
C VAL A 82 -5.26 3.54 0.68
N ALA A 83 -5.42 4.44 -0.29
CA ALA A 83 -6.12 4.13 -1.54
C ALA A 83 -5.40 3.07 -2.39
N VAL A 84 -4.07 3.07 -2.42
CA VAL A 84 -3.27 2.01 -3.09
C VAL A 84 -3.37 0.69 -2.33
N LEU A 85 -3.33 0.71 -1.00
CA LEU A 85 -3.49 -0.51 -0.19
C LEU A 85 -4.88 -1.13 -0.31
N CYS A 86 -5.94 -0.32 -0.50
CA CYS A 86 -7.30 -0.85 -0.70
C CYS A 86 -7.43 -1.67 -1.99
N GLN A 87 -6.63 -1.39 -3.02
CA GLN A 87 -6.57 -2.18 -4.26
C GLN A 87 -5.83 -3.51 -4.09
N CYS A 88 -5.05 -3.65 -3.01
CA CYS A 88 -4.26 -4.86 -2.75
C CYS A 88 -5.07 -6.02 -2.16
N LEU A 89 -6.28 -5.74 -1.67
CA LEU A 89 -7.23 -6.71 -1.14
C LEU A 89 -7.82 -7.59 -2.25
N GLU A 90 -8.32 -8.77 -1.90
CA GLU A 90 -9.01 -9.64 -2.87
C GLU A 90 -10.28 -8.98 -3.42
N GLU A 91 -11.05 -8.31 -2.55
CA GLU A 91 -12.10 -7.37 -2.94
C GLU A 91 -11.65 -5.94 -2.62
N VAL A 92 -11.66 -5.07 -3.63
CA VAL A 92 -11.22 -3.68 -3.47
C VAL A 92 -12.13 -2.93 -2.51
N ASP A 93 -11.55 -2.34 -1.47
CA ASP A 93 -12.30 -1.53 -0.49
C ASP A 93 -12.48 -0.09 -0.98
N TYR A 94 -13.44 0.11 -1.87
CA TYR A 94 -13.76 1.42 -2.43
C TYR A 94 -14.19 2.45 -1.37
N ALA A 95 -14.85 2.01 -0.30
CA ALA A 95 -15.35 2.91 0.73
C ALA A 95 -14.18 3.58 1.48
N HIS A 96 -13.19 2.80 1.90
CA HIS A 96 -11.98 3.35 2.52
C HIS A 96 -11.11 4.11 1.53
N ALA A 97 -10.97 3.61 0.29
CA ALA A 97 -10.20 4.29 -0.74
C ALA A 97 -10.76 5.69 -1.05
N PHE A 98 -12.05 5.82 -1.32
CA PHE A 98 -12.66 7.11 -1.66
C PHE A 98 -12.67 8.07 -0.49
N LYS A 99 -12.92 7.58 0.73
CA LYS A 99 -12.83 8.40 1.93
C LYS A 99 -11.41 8.97 2.09
N ALA A 100 -10.41 8.12 1.91
CA ALA A 100 -9.01 8.51 2.01
C ALA A 100 -8.63 9.56 0.95
N LEU A 101 -9.06 9.38 -0.29
CA LEU A 101 -8.78 10.33 -1.38
C LEU A 101 -9.48 11.69 -1.24
N GLN A 102 -10.51 11.80 -0.40
CA GLN A 102 -11.20 13.07 -0.10
C GLN A 102 -10.53 13.89 1.00
N GLU A 103 -9.58 13.33 1.76
CA GLU A 103 -8.95 14.04 2.86
C GLU A 103 -7.95 15.08 2.33
N THR A 104 -8.20 16.36 2.60
CA THR A 104 -7.40 17.49 2.10
C THR A 104 -6.17 17.83 2.96
N ASN A 105 -6.01 17.18 4.12
CA ASN A 105 -4.95 17.44 5.09
C ASN A 105 -3.78 16.44 4.95
N SER A 106 -3.56 15.91 3.75
CA SER A 106 -2.50 14.94 3.53
C SER A 106 -1.16 15.67 3.34
N ASN A 107 -0.18 15.34 4.19
CA ASN A 107 1.21 15.81 4.05
C ASN A 107 1.97 15.06 2.94
N ASP A 108 1.28 14.37 2.03
CA ASP A 108 1.89 13.68 0.91
C ASP A 108 1.99 14.59 -0.31
N SER A 109 3.06 14.42 -1.08
CA SER A 109 3.11 14.88 -2.47
C SER A 109 2.09 14.08 -3.26
N MET A 110 0.83 14.54 -3.19
CA MET A 110 -0.41 13.94 -3.69
C MET A 110 -0.32 13.44 -5.15
N ASP A 111 0.66 13.87 -5.92
CA ASP A 111 0.75 13.52 -7.34
C ASP A 111 1.66 12.30 -7.57
N SER A 112 2.57 11.99 -6.63
CA SER A 112 3.54 10.90 -6.79
C SER A 112 2.96 9.48 -6.63
N MET A 113 1.78 9.34 -6.00
CA MET A 113 1.21 8.02 -5.71
C MET A 113 0.22 7.52 -6.79
N TYR A 114 -0.23 8.38 -7.72
CA TYR A 114 -1.14 7.94 -8.78
C TYR A 114 -0.55 6.84 -9.64
N SER A 115 0.76 6.87 -9.88
CA SER A 115 1.49 5.85 -10.63
C SER A 115 1.32 4.42 -10.10
N PHE A 116 0.93 4.26 -8.82
CA PHE A 116 0.70 2.97 -8.18
C PHE A 116 -0.75 2.50 -8.23
N ILE A 117 -1.67 3.29 -8.76
CA ILE A 117 -3.08 2.92 -8.93
C ILE A 117 -3.22 2.12 -10.23
N TRP A 118 -3.96 1.02 -10.19
CA TRP A 118 -4.34 0.22 -11.37
C TRP A 118 -5.84 -0.01 -11.49
N ASP A 119 -6.60 0.22 -10.42
CA ASP A 119 -8.05 0.10 -10.42
C ASP A 119 -8.70 1.29 -11.13
N ILE A 120 -9.46 0.99 -12.18
CA ILE A 120 -10.11 1.98 -13.05
C ILE A 120 -11.16 2.78 -12.29
N SER A 121 -11.94 2.15 -11.41
CA SER A 121 -12.98 2.85 -10.64
C SER A 121 -12.40 3.87 -9.65
N ILE A 122 -11.23 3.58 -9.07
CA ILE A 122 -10.49 4.55 -8.26
C ILE A 122 -9.98 5.71 -9.10
N MET A 123 -9.46 5.45 -10.30
CA MET A 123 -9.03 6.51 -11.22
C MET A 123 -10.21 7.37 -11.69
N GLU A 124 -11.35 6.77 -12.02
CA GLU A 124 -12.57 7.50 -12.39
C GLU A 124 -13.04 8.41 -11.25
N PHE A 125 -13.01 7.91 -10.01
CA PHE A 125 -13.32 8.70 -8.83
C PHE A 125 -12.37 9.90 -8.68
N LEU A 126 -11.05 9.69 -8.86
CA LEU A 126 -10.05 10.76 -8.81
C LEU A 126 -10.29 11.83 -9.89
N ILE A 127 -10.57 11.42 -11.13
CA ILE A 127 -10.88 12.34 -12.24
C ILE A 127 -12.10 13.19 -11.88
N TYR A 128 -13.16 12.56 -11.40
CA TYR A 128 -14.37 13.27 -10.95
C TYR A 128 -14.05 14.23 -9.79
N HIS A 129 -13.29 13.78 -8.80
CA HIS A 129 -12.93 14.57 -7.63
C HIS A 129 -12.12 15.82 -8.02
N HIS A 130 -11.05 15.65 -8.78
CA HIS A 130 -10.21 16.76 -9.24
C HIS A 130 -10.98 17.73 -10.16
N ALA A 131 -11.85 17.21 -11.04
CA ALA A 131 -12.72 18.05 -11.86
C ALA A 131 -13.64 18.93 -11.01
N LYS A 132 -14.19 18.38 -9.92
CA LYS A 132 -15.06 19.11 -8.99
C LYS A 132 -14.30 20.19 -8.20
N GLN A 133 -13.03 19.96 -7.89
CA GLN A 133 -12.16 20.93 -7.20
C GLN A 133 -11.51 21.95 -8.14
N GLY A 134 -11.66 21.81 -9.46
CA GLY A 134 -10.99 22.65 -10.45
C GLY A 134 -9.51 22.32 -10.66
N GLU A 135 -9.02 21.20 -10.11
CA GLU A 135 -7.63 20.73 -10.20
C GLU A 135 -7.35 20.10 -11.56
N THR A 136 -7.31 20.93 -12.60
CA THR A 136 -7.26 20.45 -14.00
C THR A 136 -5.98 19.69 -14.33
N GLU A 137 -4.84 20.07 -13.76
CA GLU A 137 -3.56 19.39 -13.99
C GLU A 137 -3.58 17.95 -13.44
N LYS A 138 -3.95 17.79 -12.16
CA LYS A 138 -4.08 16.46 -11.52
C LYS A 138 -5.10 15.58 -12.23
N LYS A 139 -6.25 16.15 -12.62
CA LYS A 139 -7.25 15.45 -13.42
C LYS A 139 -6.64 14.91 -14.72
N ASN A 140 -5.88 15.73 -15.44
CA ASN A 140 -5.27 15.33 -16.71
C ASN A 140 -4.17 14.28 -16.52
N GLU A 141 -3.41 14.34 -15.43
CA GLU A 141 -2.43 13.32 -15.05
C GLU A 141 -3.10 11.95 -14.85
N VAL A 142 -4.21 11.89 -14.11
CA VAL A 142 -4.96 10.64 -13.91
C VAL A 142 -5.58 10.14 -15.21
N ILE A 143 -6.06 11.04 -16.10
CA ILE A 143 -6.53 10.66 -17.44
C ILE A 143 -5.41 10.03 -18.28
N GLN A 144 -4.21 10.61 -18.25
CA GLN A 144 -3.05 10.08 -18.97
C GLN A 144 -2.67 8.69 -18.44
N LEU A 145 -2.69 8.52 -17.11
CA LEU A 145 -2.45 7.23 -16.47
C LEU A 145 -3.48 6.19 -16.88
N MET A 146 -4.78 6.51 -16.80
CA MET A 146 -5.86 5.61 -17.23
C MET A 146 -5.76 5.24 -18.73
N GLY A 147 -5.19 6.12 -19.55
CA GLY A 147 -4.94 5.89 -20.97
C GLY A 147 -3.77 4.95 -21.28
N GLN A 148 -3.02 4.48 -20.28
CA GLN A 148 -1.93 3.52 -20.47
C GLN A 148 -2.44 2.17 -20.97
N MET A 149 -1.77 1.61 -21.98
CA MET A 149 -2.24 0.39 -22.67
C MET A 149 -2.33 -0.81 -21.72
N GLU A 150 -1.42 -0.92 -20.75
CA GLU A 150 -1.41 -2.01 -19.78
C GLU A 150 -2.61 -1.99 -18.81
N LEU A 151 -3.26 -0.83 -18.64
CA LEU A 151 -4.44 -0.66 -17.78
C LEU A 151 -5.76 -0.80 -18.54
N ASN A 152 -5.72 -1.12 -19.84
CA ASN A 152 -6.93 -1.28 -20.62
C ASN A 152 -7.80 -2.43 -20.06
N CYS A 153 -9.05 -2.12 -19.70
CA CYS A 153 -10.01 -3.08 -19.14
C CYS A 153 -10.38 -4.22 -20.11
N SER A 154 -10.10 -4.05 -21.41
CA SER A 154 -10.28 -5.09 -22.43
C SER A 154 -9.08 -6.04 -22.57
N ASN A 155 -7.98 -5.80 -21.85
CA ASN A 155 -6.84 -6.71 -21.85
C ASN A 155 -7.19 -8.07 -21.22
N PRO A 156 -6.50 -9.15 -21.61
CA PRO A 156 -6.57 -10.42 -20.89
C PRO A 156 -6.22 -10.27 -19.40
N SER A 157 -6.79 -11.12 -18.55
CA SER A 157 -6.60 -11.08 -17.10
C SER A 157 -5.13 -11.16 -16.69
N GLU A 158 -4.31 -11.88 -17.45
CA GLU A 158 -2.88 -12.04 -17.18
C GLU A 158 -2.14 -10.71 -17.30
N ILE A 159 -2.51 -9.88 -18.29
CA ILE A 159 -1.90 -8.56 -18.51
C ILE A 159 -2.34 -7.59 -17.42
N GLN A 160 -3.61 -7.63 -17.01
CA GLN A 160 -4.12 -6.81 -15.92
C GLN A 160 -3.46 -7.19 -14.58
N GLN A 161 -3.32 -8.49 -14.32
CA GLN A 161 -2.62 -8.99 -13.13
C GLN A 161 -1.15 -8.59 -13.12
N GLU A 162 -0.47 -8.63 -14.27
CA GLU A 162 0.92 -8.21 -14.37
C GLU A 162 1.09 -6.70 -14.17
N ALA A 163 0.21 -5.89 -14.75
CA ALA A 163 0.18 -4.44 -14.55
C ALA A 163 -0.02 -4.07 -13.07
N ALA A 164 -0.93 -4.77 -12.38
CA ALA A 164 -1.15 -4.63 -10.94
C ALA A 164 0.07 -5.09 -10.13
N ARG A 165 0.68 -6.23 -10.50
CA ARG A 165 1.87 -6.78 -9.83
C ARG A 165 3.04 -5.80 -9.87
N ILE A 166 3.35 -5.23 -11.04
CA ILE A 166 4.45 -4.27 -11.22
C ILE A 166 4.22 -3.03 -10.37
N ARG A 167 3.02 -2.44 -10.42
CA ARG A 167 2.67 -1.25 -9.63
C ARG A 167 2.71 -1.51 -8.14
N LYS A 168 2.21 -2.67 -7.70
CA LYS A 168 2.25 -3.12 -6.30
C LYS A 168 3.68 -3.30 -5.79
N ALA A 169 4.56 -3.91 -6.58
CA ALA A 169 5.97 -4.05 -6.23
C ALA A 169 6.66 -2.68 -6.07
N ALA A 170 6.51 -1.80 -7.07
CA ALA A 170 7.09 -0.45 -7.05
C ALA A 170 6.56 0.38 -5.87
N PHE A 171 5.27 0.24 -5.55
CA PHE A 171 4.66 0.87 -4.38
C PHE A 171 5.30 0.43 -3.07
N PHE A 172 5.44 -0.88 -2.85
CA PHE A 172 6.02 -1.39 -1.61
C PHE A 172 7.52 -1.09 -1.48
N GLN A 173 8.26 -1.06 -2.58
CA GLN A 173 9.65 -0.58 -2.61
C GLN A 173 9.74 0.89 -2.21
N THR A 174 8.85 1.74 -2.75
CA THR A 174 8.78 3.16 -2.39
C THR A 174 8.41 3.35 -0.92
N LEU A 175 7.44 2.57 -0.40
CA LEU A 175 7.09 2.60 1.01
C LEU A 175 8.26 2.19 1.92
N ILE A 176 9.05 1.19 1.53
CA ILE A 176 10.24 0.82 2.29
C ILE A 176 11.22 1.98 2.37
N ALA A 177 11.54 2.62 1.25
CA ALA A 177 12.46 3.75 1.23
C ALA A 177 11.96 4.95 2.07
N LEU A 178 10.64 5.08 2.23
CA LEU A 178 10.03 6.14 3.04
C LEU A 178 10.11 5.86 4.55
N TYR A 179 10.00 4.59 4.97
CA TYR A 179 9.83 4.21 6.38
C TYR A 179 11.05 3.56 7.03
N LEU A 180 12.01 3.05 6.25
CA LEU A 180 13.22 2.36 6.72
C LEU A 180 14.47 3.15 6.33
#